data_AF-A0A928K6N9-F1
#
_entry.id   AF-A0A928K6N9-F1
#
_cell.length_a   1.000
_cell.length_b   1.000
_cell.length_c   1.000
_cell.angle_alpha   90.00
_cell.angle_beta   90.00
_cell.angle_gamma   90.00
#
_symmetry.space_group_name_H-M   'P 1'
#
loop_
_entity.id
_entity.type
_entity.pdbx_description
1 polymer ?
#
loop_
_entity_poly.entity_id
_entity_poly.type
_entity_poly.pdbx_seq_one_letter_code
_entity_poly.pdbx_strand_id
1 'polypeptide(L)'
;MPAESASTNLSKNGKSLRRYISSSQERRIRMNKQQFLAAIEKKLEGMQDEDLRSSLDYYEEMLNDRIDDGMTEEEAVKDMGSVDEITAQILEDQPLALVIRDNIKEKIKPSRSLRAWEIVLIVLGSPLWISLLAAGFAIAVALAAAALSLYVVMWVLVGVLWICVAALGLGAVTGIGWSIAGLFIGRPMQSLLTVGCGLVCGGAAILMFYGALLATKGLAKGTAAVWKALFGSRNK
;
A
#
# COMPACT_ATOMS: atom_id res chain seq x y z
N MET A 1 -42.28 62.60 -17.48
CA MET A 1 -41.66 62.11 -18.74
C MET A 1 -40.25 61.50 -18.48
N PRO A 2 -40.10 60.32 -17.83
CA PRO A 2 -38.76 59.73 -17.60
C PRO A 2 -38.50 58.39 -18.32
N ALA A 3 -39.50 57.78 -18.97
CA ALA A 3 -39.37 56.43 -19.53
C ALA A 3 -38.72 56.39 -20.93
N GLU A 4 -38.84 57.46 -21.70
CA GLU A 4 -38.33 57.53 -23.09
C GLU A 4 -36.83 57.84 -23.16
N SER A 5 -36.30 58.56 -22.17
CA SER A 5 -34.86 58.84 -22.05
C SER A 5 -34.08 57.62 -21.53
N ALA A 6 -34.70 56.75 -20.73
CA ALA A 6 -34.05 55.53 -20.24
C ALA A 6 -33.88 54.48 -21.36
N SER A 7 -34.90 54.27 -22.19
CA SER A 7 -34.86 53.28 -23.28
C SER A 7 -33.90 53.68 -24.41
N THR A 8 -33.79 54.97 -24.74
CA THR A 8 -32.81 55.49 -25.71
C THR A 8 -31.36 55.35 -25.22
N ASN A 9 -31.12 55.52 -23.91
CA ASN A 9 -29.78 55.35 -23.32
C ASN A 9 -29.34 53.88 -23.27
N LEU A 10 -30.24 52.94 -22.96
CA LEU A 10 -29.94 51.49 -23.02
C LEU A 10 -29.65 51.02 -24.46
N SER A 11 -30.42 51.50 -25.44
CA SER A 11 -30.18 51.18 -26.87
C SER A 11 -28.85 51.75 -27.38
N LYS A 12 -28.49 52.98 -26.98
CA LYS A 12 -27.21 53.60 -27.33
C LYS A 12 -26.01 52.86 -26.71
N ASN A 13 -26.10 52.46 -25.44
CA ASN A 13 -25.03 51.70 -24.78
C ASN A 13 -24.86 50.28 -25.34
N GLY A 14 -25.93 49.60 -25.73
CA GLY A 14 -25.82 48.29 -26.38
C GLY A 14 -25.07 48.34 -27.72
N LYS A 15 -25.27 49.40 -28.51
CA LYS A 15 -24.59 49.61 -29.79
C LYS A 15 -23.11 49.99 -29.61
N SER A 16 -22.77 50.79 -28.60
CA SER A 16 -21.37 51.15 -28.30
C SER A 16 -20.59 49.96 -27.75
N LEU A 17 -21.19 49.12 -26.90
CA LEU A 17 -20.55 47.89 -26.40
C LEU A 17 -20.28 46.88 -27.52
N ARG A 18 -21.22 46.64 -28.43
CA ARG A 18 -21.00 45.73 -29.57
C ARG A 18 -19.87 46.22 -30.47
N ARG A 19 -19.78 47.54 -30.70
CA ARG A 19 -18.70 48.14 -31.48
C ARG A 19 -17.36 48.04 -30.77
N TYR A 20 -17.34 48.23 -29.44
CA TYR A 20 -16.13 48.06 -28.63
C TYR A 20 -15.65 46.61 -28.67
N ILE A 21 -16.52 45.63 -28.42
CA ILE A 21 -16.18 44.20 -28.46
C ILE A 21 -15.72 43.78 -29.86
N SER A 22 -16.38 44.20 -30.95
CA SER A 22 -15.90 43.94 -32.32
C SER A 22 -14.52 44.56 -32.55
N SER A 23 -14.31 45.81 -32.17
CA SER A 23 -13.01 46.50 -32.33
C SER A 23 -11.90 45.97 -31.42
N SER A 24 -12.25 45.33 -30.30
CA SER A 24 -11.32 44.70 -29.36
C SER A 24 -11.00 43.27 -29.78
N GLN A 25 -11.95 42.55 -30.37
CA GLN A 25 -11.72 41.26 -31.02
C GLN A 25 -10.88 41.44 -32.29
N GLU A 26 -11.22 42.41 -33.15
CA GLU A 26 -10.41 42.77 -34.32
C GLU A 26 -9.00 43.23 -33.95
N ARG A 27 -8.82 43.93 -32.82
CA ARG A 27 -7.48 44.29 -32.31
C ARG A 27 -6.71 43.10 -31.72
N ARG A 28 -7.38 42.06 -31.23
CA ARG A 28 -6.74 40.80 -30.83
C ARG A 28 -6.37 39.92 -32.02
N ILE A 29 -6.97 40.16 -33.19
CA ILE A 29 -6.74 39.39 -34.43
C ILE A 29 -5.60 39.95 -35.28
N ARG A 30 -5.14 41.18 -35.05
CA ARG A 30 -3.94 41.72 -35.73
C ARG A 30 -2.67 41.18 -35.12
N MET A 31 -2.41 39.90 -35.34
CA MET A 31 -1.11 39.29 -35.10
C MET A 31 -0.41 39.14 -36.44
N ASN A 32 0.79 39.73 -36.55
CA ASN A 32 1.66 39.46 -37.68
C ASN A 32 2.23 38.03 -37.55
N LYS A 33 2.62 37.38 -38.65
CA LYS A 33 3.24 36.04 -38.69
C LYS A 33 4.26 35.82 -37.58
N GLN A 34 5.18 36.76 -37.37
CA GLN A 34 6.21 36.64 -36.33
C GLN A 34 5.63 36.61 -34.90
N GLN A 35 4.56 37.36 -34.65
CA GLN A 35 3.91 37.39 -33.34
C GLN A 35 3.09 36.12 -33.10
N PHE A 36 2.56 35.52 -34.16
CA PHE A 36 1.83 34.26 -34.11
C PHE A 36 2.75 33.09 -33.75
N LEU A 37 3.88 32.97 -34.46
CA LEU A 37 4.88 31.92 -34.18
C LEU A 37 5.49 32.08 -32.77
N ALA A 38 5.82 33.31 -32.35
CA ALA A 38 6.31 33.59 -31.01
C ALA A 38 5.29 33.25 -29.90
N ALA A 39 3.99 33.35 -30.20
CA ALA A 39 2.93 32.98 -29.25
C ALA A 39 2.77 31.45 -29.13
N ILE A 40 2.97 30.70 -30.22
CA ILE A 40 3.03 29.24 -30.23
C ILE A 40 4.26 28.77 -29.44
N GLU A 41 5.44 29.33 -29.73
CA GLU A 41 6.69 29.03 -29.04
C GLU A 41 6.57 29.20 -27.53
N LYS A 42 6.02 30.33 -27.08
CA LYS A 42 5.83 30.63 -25.66
C LYS A 42 4.87 29.65 -24.95
N LYS A 43 3.88 29.11 -25.66
CA LYS A 43 2.95 28.13 -25.08
C LYS A 43 3.52 26.72 -25.06
N LEU A 44 4.48 26.43 -25.93
CA LEU A 44 5.12 25.13 -26.08
C LEU A 44 6.55 25.09 -25.49
N GLU A 45 6.92 26.07 -24.65
CA GLU A 45 8.23 26.17 -23.96
C GLU A 45 8.59 24.94 -23.09
N GLY A 46 7.65 24.00 -22.89
CA GLY A 46 7.87 22.73 -22.19
C GLY A 46 8.16 21.52 -23.09
N MET A 47 8.20 21.67 -24.42
CA MET A 47 8.52 20.59 -25.37
C MET A 47 10.03 20.51 -25.66
N GLN A 48 10.47 19.41 -26.27
CA GLN A 48 11.86 19.29 -26.73
C GLN A 48 12.13 20.31 -27.85
N ASP A 49 13.28 21.01 -27.78
CA ASP A 49 13.65 22.08 -28.71
C ASP A 49 13.57 21.67 -30.19
N GLU A 50 13.84 20.40 -30.51
CA GLU A 50 13.82 19.86 -31.86
C GLU A 50 12.39 19.68 -32.40
N ASP A 51 11.48 19.14 -31.58
CA ASP A 51 10.06 18.96 -31.92
C ASP A 51 9.34 20.31 -32.01
N LEU A 52 9.71 21.26 -31.15
CA LEU A 52 9.19 22.62 -31.16
C LEU A 52 9.55 23.36 -32.45
N ARG A 53 10.82 23.27 -32.87
CA ARG A 53 11.28 23.88 -34.12
C ARG A 53 10.60 23.28 -35.34
N SER A 54 10.54 21.95 -35.41
CA SER A 54 9.85 21.24 -36.51
C SER A 54 8.38 21.66 -36.62
N SER A 55 7.70 21.82 -35.47
CA SER A 55 6.31 22.30 -35.44
C SER A 55 6.19 23.75 -35.92
N LEU A 56 7.06 24.65 -35.44
CA LEU A 56 7.06 26.05 -35.86
C LEU A 56 7.37 26.21 -37.36
N ASP A 57 8.32 25.43 -37.88
CA ASP A 57 8.69 25.44 -39.30
C ASP A 57 7.52 24.98 -40.19
N TYR A 58 6.77 23.95 -39.77
CA TYR A 58 5.57 23.49 -40.47
C TYR A 58 4.47 24.56 -40.57
N TYR A 59 4.15 25.21 -39.45
CA TYR A 59 3.17 26.29 -39.44
C TYR A 59 3.67 27.55 -40.14
N GLU A 60 4.98 27.78 -40.16
CA GLU A 60 5.62 28.84 -40.92
C GLU A 60 5.47 28.62 -42.45
N GLU A 61 5.71 27.40 -42.93
CA GLU A 61 5.54 27.02 -44.34
C GLU A 61 4.08 27.18 -44.77
N MET A 62 3.12 26.70 -43.96
CA MET A 62 1.68 26.87 -44.24
C MET A 62 1.21 28.33 -44.29
N LEU A 63 1.84 29.21 -43.49
CA LEU A 63 1.58 30.65 -43.53
C LEU A 63 2.19 31.29 -44.77
N ASN A 64 3.41 30.88 -45.15
CA ASN A 64 4.08 31.38 -46.35
C ASN A 64 3.31 31.01 -47.62
N ASP A 65 2.82 29.77 -47.73
CA ASP A 65 2.03 29.33 -48.90
C ASP A 65 0.80 30.23 -49.12
N ARG A 66 0.10 30.61 -48.03
CA ARG A 66 -1.06 31.50 -48.10
C ARG A 66 -0.70 32.94 -48.46
N ILE A 67 0.44 33.41 -47.99
CA ILE A 67 0.95 34.74 -48.32
C ILE A 67 1.37 34.80 -49.80
N ASP A 68 2.01 33.73 -50.30
CA ASP A 68 2.43 33.59 -51.70
C ASP A 68 1.22 33.46 -52.65
N ASP A 69 0.11 32.87 -52.18
CA ASP A 69 -1.20 32.84 -52.87
C ASP A 69 -1.92 34.20 -52.90
N GLY A 70 -1.31 35.25 -52.33
CA GLY A 70 -1.77 36.63 -52.41
C GLY A 70 -2.62 37.12 -51.23
N MET A 71 -2.67 36.38 -50.12
CA MET A 71 -3.29 36.85 -48.86
C MET A 71 -2.33 37.77 -48.10
N THR A 72 -2.86 38.75 -47.36
CA THR A 72 -2.01 39.52 -46.44
C THR A 72 -1.67 38.67 -45.22
N GLU A 73 -0.57 38.98 -44.54
CA GLU A 73 -0.10 38.22 -43.36
C GLU A 73 -1.19 38.09 -42.29
N GLU A 74 -2.02 39.12 -42.12
CA GLU A 74 -3.12 39.14 -41.16
C GLU A 74 -4.31 38.25 -41.57
N GLU A 75 -4.55 38.10 -42.87
CA GLU A 75 -5.59 37.23 -43.40
C GLU A 75 -5.16 35.76 -43.30
N ALA A 76 -3.88 35.48 -43.61
CA ALA A 76 -3.30 34.14 -43.47
C ALA A 76 -3.33 33.65 -42.01
N VAL A 77 -2.94 34.48 -41.05
CA VAL A 77 -2.99 34.13 -39.61
C VAL A 77 -4.41 33.90 -39.12
N LYS A 78 -5.39 34.62 -39.67
CA LYS A 78 -6.80 34.44 -39.31
C LYS A 78 -7.39 33.15 -39.87
N ASP A 79 -6.95 32.71 -41.05
CA ASP A 79 -7.39 31.46 -41.69
C ASP A 79 -6.81 30.21 -41.00
N MET A 80 -5.61 30.31 -40.44
CA MET A 80 -4.93 29.21 -39.74
C MET A 80 -5.61 28.77 -38.43
N GLY A 81 -6.45 29.62 -37.84
CA GLY A 81 -7.12 29.35 -36.57
C GLY A 81 -6.43 29.99 -35.36
N SER A 82 -6.91 29.66 -34.16
CA SER A 82 -6.39 30.29 -32.93
C SER A 82 -5.10 29.62 -32.46
N VAL A 83 -4.17 30.41 -31.90
CA VAL A 83 -2.92 29.91 -31.30
C VAL A 83 -3.20 28.78 -30.29
N ASP A 84 -4.29 28.89 -29.53
CA ASP A 84 -4.69 27.95 -28.48
C ASP A 84 -5.09 26.58 -29.06
N GLU A 85 -5.79 26.59 -30.18
CA GLU A 85 -6.25 25.39 -30.90
C GLU A 85 -5.08 24.66 -31.57
N ILE A 86 -4.17 25.41 -32.20
CA ILE A 86 -2.95 24.86 -32.80
C ILE A 86 -2.03 24.26 -31.73
N THR A 87 -1.83 24.97 -30.62
CA THR A 87 -1.03 24.47 -29.49
C THR A 87 -1.63 23.18 -28.92
N ALA A 88 -2.95 23.10 -28.79
CA ALA A 88 -3.63 21.90 -28.30
C ALA A 88 -3.47 20.72 -29.28
N GLN A 89 -3.57 20.97 -30.58
CA GLN A 89 -3.41 19.95 -31.60
C GLN A 89 -1.98 19.39 -31.66
N ILE A 90 -0.97 20.26 -31.57
CA ILE A 90 0.45 19.84 -31.49
C ILE A 90 0.70 18.95 -30.26
N LEU A 91 0.06 19.25 -29.13
CA LEU A 91 0.18 18.46 -27.89
C LEU A 91 -0.59 17.13 -27.97
N GLU A 92 -1.71 17.09 -28.68
CA GLU A 92 -2.52 15.87 -28.89
C GLU A 92 -1.87 14.89 -29.87
N ASP A 93 -1.17 15.40 -30.89
CA ASP A 93 -0.48 14.59 -31.90
C ASP A 93 0.86 13.99 -31.40
N GLN A 94 1.30 14.31 -30.18
CA GLN A 94 2.50 13.68 -29.61
C GLN A 94 2.25 12.20 -29.24
N PRO A 95 3.17 11.28 -29.62
CA PRO A 95 3.11 9.91 -29.12
C PRO A 95 3.37 9.94 -27.61
N LEU A 96 2.42 9.39 -26.83
CA LEU A 96 2.49 9.20 -25.38
C LEU A 96 3.84 8.64 -24.87
N ALA A 97 4.61 7.97 -25.74
CA ALA A 97 5.96 7.48 -25.47
C ALA A 97 7.00 8.58 -25.16
N LEU A 98 6.88 9.78 -25.75
CA LEU A 98 7.79 10.91 -25.50
C LEU A 98 7.44 11.61 -24.17
N VAL A 99 6.14 11.83 -23.93
CA VAL A 99 5.63 12.38 -22.66
C VAL A 99 6.02 11.50 -21.47
N ILE A 100 5.95 10.18 -21.61
CA ILE A 100 6.39 9.24 -20.56
C ILE A 100 7.91 9.32 -20.36
N ARG A 101 8.71 9.45 -21.44
CA ARG A 101 10.17 9.59 -21.33
C ARG A 101 10.58 10.85 -20.59
N ASP A 102 9.93 11.98 -20.84
CA ASP A 102 10.31 13.25 -20.23
C ASP A 102 9.84 13.35 -18.77
N ASN A 103 8.64 12.84 -18.45
CA ASN A 103 8.17 12.72 -17.06
C ASN A 103 9.04 11.76 -16.22
N ILE A 104 9.64 10.74 -16.83
CA ILE A 104 10.59 9.82 -16.17
C ILE A 104 11.97 10.47 -16.03
N LYS A 105 12.46 11.22 -17.03
CA LYS A 105 13.76 11.91 -16.96
C LYS A 105 13.78 13.02 -15.92
N GLU A 106 12.72 13.81 -15.80
CA GLU A 106 12.68 14.91 -14.81
C GLU A 106 12.56 14.41 -13.36
N LYS A 107 11.86 13.30 -13.13
CA LYS A 107 11.73 12.68 -11.79
C LYS A 107 12.96 11.88 -11.36
N ILE A 108 13.91 11.61 -12.26
CA ILE A 108 15.16 10.90 -11.96
C ILE A 108 16.35 11.86 -12.15
N LYS A 109 16.32 13.01 -11.46
CA LYS A 109 17.57 13.61 -10.99
C LYS A 109 17.91 12.93 -9.65
N PRO A 110 18.88 12.01 -9.59
CA PRO A 110 19.35 11.52 -8.30
C PRO A 110 19.97 12.70 -7.54
N SER A 111 19.26 13.23 -6.54
CA SER A 111 19.72 14.38 -5.73
C SER A 111 20.84 14.04 -4.74
N ARG A 112 21.56 12.93 -4.96
CA ARG A 112 22.78 12.56 -4.24
C ARG A 112 23.79 11.96 -5.20
N SER A 113 24.88 12.68 -5.42
CA SER A 113 26.13 12.10 -5.89
C SER A 113 26.70 11.25 -4.75
N LEU A 114 26.36 9.97 -4.73
CA LEU A 114 27.07 9.00 -3.91
C LEU A 114 28.48 8.89 -4.46
N ARG A 115 29.49 9.04 -3.61
CA ARG A 115 30.88 8.97 -4.08
C ARG A 115 31.13 7.57 -4.68
N ALA A 116 31.97 7.46 -5.70
CA ALA A 116 32.27 6.17 -6.35
C ALA A 116 32.73 5.10 -5.35
N TRP A 117 33.48 5.49 -4.32
CA TRP A 117 33.83 4.66 -3.17
C TRP A 117 32.61 4.05 -2.45
N GLU A 118 31.55 4.85 -2.27
CA GLU A 118 30.34 4.48 -1.55
C GLU A 118 29.52 3.46 -2.34
N ILE A 119 29.50 3.62 -3.67
CA ILE A 119 28.90 2.66 -4.61
C ILE A 119 29.71 1.35 -4.60
N VAL A 120 31.04 1.41 -4.61
CA VAL A 120 31.90 0.23 -4.51
C VAL A 120 31.68 -0.50 -3.18
N LEU A 121 31.56 0.23 -2.07
CA LEU A 121 31.25 -0.34 -0.76
C LEU A 121 29.85 -0.98 -0.73
N ILE A 122 28.87 -0.39 -1.42
CA ILE A 122 27.51 -0.95 -1.54
C ILE A 122 27.49 -2.18 -2.44
N VAL A 123 28.28 -2.21 -3.52
CA VAL A 123 28.34 -3.36 -4.44
C VAL A 123 29.08 -4.55 -3.80
N LEU A 124 30.16 -4.31 -3.07
CA LEU A 124 30.86 -5.34 -2.27
C LEU A 124 30.11 -5.70 -0.99
N GLY A 125 29.40 -4.74 -0.40
CA GLY A 125 28.57 -4.94 0.77
C GLY A 125 27.27 -5.67 0.44
N SER A 126 26.68 -5.46 -0.73
CA SER A 126 25.38 -6.02 -1.15
C SER A 126 25.29 -7.54 -1.00
N PRO A 127 26.29 -8.33 -1.44
CA PRO A 127 26.34 -9.77 -1.15
C PRO A 127 26.40 -10.08 0.35
N LEU A 128 27.15 -9.30 1.13
CA LEU A 128 27.33 -9.50 2.57
C LEU A 128 26.04 -9.22 3.37
N TRP A 129 25.26 -8.21 2.98
CA TRP A 129 23.97 -7.93 3.62
C TRP A 129 22.97 -9.06 3.38
N ILE A 130 22.96 -9.64 2.18
CA ILE A 130 22.07 -10.77 1.86
C ILE A 130 22.47 -12.00 2.68
N SER A 131 23.76 -12.32 2.78
CA SER A 131 24.24 -13.41 3.62
C SER A 131 23.96 -13.18 5.11
N LEU A 132 24.13 -11.95 5.61
CA LEU A 132 23.87 -11.62 7.01
C LEU A 132 22.38 -11.68 7.34
N LEU A 133 21.52 -11.23 6.43
CA LEU A 133 20.07 -11.29 6.60
C LEU A 133 19.56 -12.73 6.52
N ALA A 134 20.13 -13.55 5.63
CA ALA A 134 19.85 -14.99 5.57
C ALA A 134 20.29 -15.71 6.86
N ALA A 135 21.49 -15.41 7.37
CA ALA A 135 21.98 -15.98 8.63
C ALA A 135 21.12 -15.53 9.82
N GLY A 136 20.77 -14.25 9.89
CA GLY A 136 19.88 -13.70 10.92
C GLY A 136 18.48 -14.33 10.87
N PHE A 137 17.93 -14.51 9.68
CA PHE A 137 16.65 -15.18 9.49
C PHE A 137 16.71 -16.65 9.91
N ALA A 138 17.77 -17.37 9.55
CA ALA A 138 17.96 -18.77 9.96
C ALA A 138 18.02 -18.91 11.49
N ILE A 139 18.74 -18.00 12.18
CA ILE A 139 18.81 -17.98 13.65
C ILE A 139 17.44 -17.66 14.25
N ALA A 140 16.72 -16.68 13.70
CA ALA A 140 15.39 -16.33 14.17
C ALA A 140 14.41 -17.50 14.03
N VAL A 141 14.44 -18.21 12.90
CA VAL A 141 13.63 -19.42 12.67
C VAL A 141 14.01 -20.54 13.64
N ALA A 142 15.30 -20.75 13.88
CA ALA A 142 15.76 -21.75 14.84
C ALA A 142 15.28 -21.44 16.27
N LEU A 143 15.38 -20.18 16.70
CA LEU A 143 14.88 -19.73 18.00
C LEU A 143 13.36 -19.86 18.11
N ALA A 144 12.61 -19.49 17.06
CA ALA A 144 11.17 -19.65 17.02
C ALA A 144 10.74 -21.12 17.09
N ALA A 145 11.42 -22.00 16.34
CA ALA A 145 11.17 -23.43 16.38
C ALA A 145 11.49 -24.03 17.77
N ALA A 146 12.59 -23.60 18.39
CA ALA A 146 12.93 -24.02 19.75
C ALA A 146 11.88 -23.56 20.78
N ALA A 147 11.43 -22.31 20.71
CA ALA A 147 10.38 -21.78 21.57
C ALA A 147 9.04 -22.53 21.39
N LEU A 148 8.68 -22.83 20.14
CA LEU A 148 7.47 -23.61 19.84
C LEU A 148 7.60 -25.05 20.36
N SER A 149 8.75 -25.69 20.18
CA SER A 149 9.01 -27.03 20.73
C SER A 149 8.84 -27.05 22.25
N LEU A 150 9.44 -26.10 22.97
CA LEU A 150 9.28 -25.97 24.42
C LEU A 150 7.82 -25.74 24.83
N TYR A 151 7.10 -24.92 24.07
CA TYR A 151 5.68 -24.68 24.29
C TYR A 151 4.85 -25.98 24.15
N VAL A 152 5.10 -26.75 23.09
CA VAL A 152 4.42 -28.03 22.87
C VAL A 152 4.75 -29.02 23.99
N VAL A 153 6.01 -29.15 24.37
CA VAL A 153 6.44 -30.01 25.49
C VAL A 153 5.71 -29.63 26.77
N MET A 154 5.61 -28.33 27.07
CA MET A 154 4.89 -27.84 28.25
C MET A 154 3.42 -28.29 28.26
N TRP A 155 2.72 -28.23 27.12
CA TRP A 155 1.34 -28.71 27.00
C TRP A 155 1.20 -30.23 27.03
N VAL A 156 2.17 -30.95 26.45
CA VAL A 156 2.21 -32.42 26.53
C VAL A 156 2.37 -32.87 27.97
N LEU A 157 3.21 -32.21 28.78
CA LEU A 157 3.35 -32.52 30.21
C LEU A 157 2.03 -32.33 30.97
N VAL A 158 1.29 -31.25 30.67
CA VAL A 158 -0.05 -31.03 31.22
C VAL A 158 -1.01 -32.15 30.77
N GLY A 159 -0.97 -32.52 29.49
CA GLY A 159 -1.77 -33.63 28.95
C GLY A 159 -1.48 -34.97 29.64
N VAL A 160 -0.20 -35.31 29.82
CA VAL A 160 0.23 -36.53 30.55
C VAL A 160 -0.29 -36.50 31.99
N LEU A 161 -0.20 -35.36 32.67
CA LEU A 161 -0.73 -35.22 34.02
C LEU A 161 -2.24 -35.52 34.07
N TRP A 162 -3.02 -35.02 33.11
CA TRP A 162 -4.44 -35.32 32.98
C TRP A 162 -4.72 -36.80 32.68
N ILE A 163 -3.90 -37.45 31.85
CA ILE A 163 -4.00 -38.89 31.58
C ILE A 163 -3.71 -39.70 32.84
N CYS A 164 -2.71 -39.32 33.64
CA CYS A 164 -2.42 -39.96 34.92
C CYS A 164 -3.59 -39.83 35.89
N VAL A 165 -4.20 -38.64 36.00
CA VAL A 165 -5.40 -38.44 36.82
C VAL A 165 -6.55 -39.34 36.36
N ALA A 166 -6.79 -39.41 35.04
CA ALA A 166 -7.84 -40.27 34.49
C ALA A 166 -7.56 -41.75 34.74
N ALA A 167 -6.32 -42.21 34.56
CA ALA A 167 -5.93 -43.59 34.80
C ALA A 167 -6.07 -43.99 36.28
N LEU A 168 -5.66 -43.11 37.20
CA LEU A 168 -5.84 -43.33 38.64
C LEU A 168 -7.32 -43.33 39.04
N GLY A 169 -8.12 -42.42 38.47
CA GLY A 169 -9.57 -42.37 38.69
C GLY A 169 -10.27 -43.64 38.20
N LEU A 170 -9.96 -44.09 36.98
CA LEU A 170 -10.51 -45.34 36.42
C LEU A 170 -10.03 -46.56 37.21
N GLY A 171 -8.76 -46.58 37.65
CA GLY A 171 -8.22 -47.64 38.50
C GLY A 171 -8.93 -47.72 39.85
N ALA A 172 -9.28 -46.57 40.45
CA ALA A 172 -10.06 -46.52 41.69
C ALA A 172 -11.47 -47.10 41.50
N VAL A 173 -12.17 -46.70 40.42
CA VAL A 173 -13.53 -47.18 40.13
C VAL A 173 -13.55 -48.68 39.82
N THR A 174 -12.63 -49.14 38.96
CA THR A 174 -12.54 -50.56 38.60
C THR A 174 -12.08 -51.42 39.78
N GLY A 175 -11.17 -50.93 40.62
CA GLY A 175 -10.74 -51.61 41.84
C GLY A 175 -11.88 -51.81 42.84
N ILE A 176 -12.72 -50.79 43.04
CA ILE A 176 -13.90 -50.89 43.92
C ILE A 176 -14.92 -51.88 43.33
N GLY A 177 -15.21 -51.81 42.02
CA GLY A 177 -16.12 -52.74 41.35
C GLY A 177 -15.66 -54.19 41.41
N TRP A 178 -14.37 -54.43 41.17
CA TRP A 178 -13.76 -55.77 41.28
C TRP A 178 -13.80 -56.31 42.71
N SER A 179 -13.60 -55.44 43.70
CA SER A 179 -13.65 -55.82 45.11
C SER A 179 -15.04 -56.31 45.53
N ILE A 180 -16.09 -55.63 45.07
CA ILE A 180 -17.48 -56.01 45.32
C ILE A 180 -17.77 -57.39 44.70
N ALA A 181 -17.35 -57.63 43.45
CA ALA A 181 -17.52 -58.93 42.81
C ALA A 181 -16.75 -60.05 43.55
N GLY A 182 -15.52 -59.77 44.02
CA GLY A 182 -14.70 -60.73 44.77
C GLY A 182 -15.31 -61.20 46.10
N LEU A 183 -16.15 -60.36 46.73
CA LEU A 183 -16.88 -60.74 47.95
C LEU A 183 -17.90 -61.84 47.68
N PHE A 184 -18.58 -61.82 46.52
CA PHE A 184 -19.54 -62.85 46.12
C PHE A 184 -18.89 -64.18 45.71
N ILE A 185 -17.62 -64.17 45.32
CA ILE A 185 -16.85 -65.36 44.89
C ILE A 185 -16.15 -66.03 46.10
N GLY A 186 -16.32 -65.52 47.32
CA GLY A 186 -15.75 -66.11 48.53
C GLY A 186 -14.27 -65.81 48.75
N ARG A 187 -13.75 -64.71 48.17
CA ARG A 187 -12.35 -64.25 48.32
C ARG A 187 -12.25 -62.91 49.09
N PRO A 188 -12.73 -62.83 50.35
CA PRO A 188 -12.90 -61.56 51.06
C PRO A 188 -11.59 -60.86 51.40
N MET A 189 -10.51 -61.63 51.66
CA MET A 189 -9.19 -61.06 51.98
C MET A 189 -8.60 -60.29 50.79
N GLN A 190 -8.79 -60.79 49.56
CA GLN A 190 -8.32 -60.12 48.35
C GLN A 190 -9.15 -58.87 48.06
N SER A 191 -10.48 -58.94 48.26
CA SER A 191 -11.38 -57.80 48.12
C SER A 191 -11.00 -56.64 49.05
N LEU A 192 -10.68 -56.90 50.32
CA LEU A 192 -10.34 -55.82 51.26
C LEU A 192 -9.05 -55.08 50.85
N LEU A 193 -8.04 -55.81 50.38
CA LEU A 193 -6.80 -55.21 49.88
C LEU A 193 -7.04 -54.37 48.62
N THR A 194 -7.86 -54.86 47.69
CA THR A 194 -8.17 -54.12 46.45
C THR A 194 -8.98 -52.85 46.71
N VAL A 195 -9.88 -52.83 47.71
CA VAL A 195 -10.56 -51.60 48.17
C VAL A 195 -9.55 -50.58 48.72
N GLY A 196 -8.60 -51.04 49.54
CA GLY A 196 -7.54 -50.18 50.08
C GLY A 196 -6.71 -49.53 48.96
N CYS A 197 -6.30 -50.31 47.95
CA CYS A 197 -5.62 -49.78 46.77
C CYS A 197 -6.50 -48.79 45.98
N GLY A 198 -7.79 -49.09 45.83
CA GLY A 198 -8.74 -48.19 45.16
C GLY A 198 -8.89 -46.84 45.87
N LEU A 199 -8.95 -46.83 47.21
CA LEU A 199 -8.98 -45.61 48.02
C LEU A 199 -7.70 -44.79 47.91
N VAL A 200 -6.53 -45.44 47.96
CA VAL A 200 -5.23 -44.77 47.80
C VAL A 200 -5.11 -44.15 46.40
N CYS A 201 -5.46 -44.90 45.35
CA CYS A 201 -5.47 -44.39 43.98
C CYS A 201 -6.47 -43.25 43.79
N GLY A 202 -7.67 -43.35 44.39
CA GLY A 202 -8.69 -42.30 44.34
C GLY A 202 -8.24 -41.02 45.06
N GLY A 203 -7.63 -41.15 46.23
CA GLY A 203 -7.04 -40.01 46.97
C GLY A 203 -5.91 -39.34 46.18
N ALA A 204 -5.01 -40.13 45.59
CA ALA A 204 -3.95 -39.62 44.72
C ALA A 204 -4.51 -38.91 43.47
N ALA A 205 -5.56 -39.46 42.85
CA ALA A 205 -6.21 -38.85 41.70
C ALA A 205 -6.80 -37.47 42.02
N ILE A 206 -7.47 -37.31 43.17
CA ILE A 206 -8.06 -36.03 43.59
C ILE A 206 -6.96 -34.98 43.84
N LEU A 207 -5.89 -35.35 44.54
CA LEU A 207 -4.76 -34.44 44.79
C LEU A 207 -4.08 -34.01 43.48
N MET A 208 -3.81 -34.97 42.59
CA MET A 208 -3.24 -34.67 41.27
C MET A 208 -4.18 -33.84 40.40
N PHE A 209 -5.51 -34.03 40.50
CA PHE A 209 -6.49 -33.23 39.78
C PHE A 209 -6.43 -31.74 40.16
N TYR A 210 -6.35 -31.44 41.47
CA TYR A 210 -6.15 -30.05 41.91
C TYR A 210 -4.81 -29.48 41.44
N GLY A 211 -3.74 -30.27 41.49
CA GLY A 211 -2.43 -29.90 40.93
C GLY A 211 -2.50 -29.60 39.43
N ALA A 212 -3.21 -30.44 38.67
CA ALA A 212 -3.40 -30.27 37.24
C ALA A 212 -4.22 -29.01 36.90
N LEU A 213 -5.27 -28.71 37.67
CA LEU A 213 -6.04 -27.48 37.51
C LEU A 213 -5.19 -26.24 37.78
N LEU A 214 -4.36 -26.26 38.81
CA LEU A 214 -3.45 -25.14 39.12
C LEU A 214 -2.41 -24.97 38.01
N ALA A 215 -1.78 -26.06 37.56
CA ALA A 215 -0.82 -26.04 36.47
C ALA A 215 -1.43 -25.49 35.18
N THR A 216 -2.62 -25.98 34.80
CA THR A 216 -3.31 -25.55 33.57
C THR A 216 -3.74 -24.08 33.65
N LYS A 217 -4.29 -23.63 34.78
CA LYS A 217 -4.68 -22.22 34.98
C LYS A 217 -3.46 -21.29 35.02
N GLY A 218 -2.36 -21.73 35.64
CA GLY A 218 -1.10 -21.00 35.69
C GLY A 218 -0.50 -20.83 34.30
N LEU A 219 -0.42 -21.93 33.54
CA LEU A 219 0.01 -21.92 32.14
C LEU A 219 -0.87 -21.01 31.28
N ALA A 220 -2.20 -21.17 31.34
CA ALA A 220 -3.12 -20.39 30.52
C ALA A 220 -3.02 -18.87 30.81
N LYS A 221 -2.83 -18.48 32.07
CA LYS A 221 -2.58 -17.07 32.43
C LYS A 221 -1.21 -16.60 31.92
N GLY A 222 -0.18 -17.43 32.04
CA GLY A 222 1.16 -17.14 31.54
C GLY A 222 1.17 -16.94 30.02
N THR A 223 0.55 -17.85 29.26
CA THR A 223 0.45 -17.75 27.81
C THR A 223 -0.39 -16.55 27.38
N ALA A 224 -1.50 -16.26 28.05
CA ALA A 224 -2.28 -15.07 27.81
C ALA A 224 -1.50 -13.76 28.11
N ALA A 225 -0.68 -13.74 29.15
CA ALA A 225 0.16 -12.59 29.48
C ALA A 225 1.25 -12.36 28.43
N VAL A 226 1.92 -13.41 27.97
CA VAL A 226 2.90 -13.35 26.88
C VAL A 226 2.24 -12.87 25.59
N TRP A 227 1.06 -13.39 25.25
CA TRP A 227 0.31 -12.96 24.08
C TRP A 227 -0.08 -11.48 24.15
N LYS A 228 -0.55 -11.03 25.32
CA LYS A 228 -0.87 -9.62 25.55
C LYS A 228 0.36 -8.72 25.50
N ALA A 229 1.52 -9.18 25.97
CA ALA A 229 2.76 -8.41 25.86
C ALA A 229 3.24 -8.30 24.39
N LEU A 230 3.16 -9.38 23.62
CA LEU A 230 3.59 -9.41 22.22
C LEU A 230 2.65 -8.64 21.28
N PHE A 231 1.33 -8.79 21.44
CA PHE A 231 0.34 -8.23 20.51
C PHE A 231 -0.42 -7.02 21.07
N GLY A 232 -0.49 -6.87 22.39
CA GLY A 232 -1.23 -5.78 23.06
C GLY A 232 -0.47 -4.47 23.18
N SER A 233 0.83 -4.43 22.81
CA SER A 233 1.62 -3.18 22.81
C SER A 233 1.31 -2.28 21.60
N ARG A 234 0.55 -2.75 20.60
CA ARG A 234 0.26 -2.01 19.35
C ARG A 234 -0.91 -1.02 19.42
N ASN A 235 -1.49 -0.81 20.60
CA ASN A 235 -2.59 0.12 20.84
C ASN A 235 -2.28 1.07 22.01
N LYS A 236 -1.29 1.95 21.85
CA LYS A 236 -1.20 3.24 22.54
C LYS A 236 -0.52 4.26 21.64
#